data_AF-A0A497GTF8-F1
#
_entry.id   AF-A0A497GTF8-F1
#
_cell.length_a   1.000
_cell.length_b   1.000
_cell.length_c   1.000
_cell.angle_alpha   90.00
_cell.angle_beta   90.00
_cell.angle_gamma   90.00
#
_symmetry.space_group_name_H-M   'P 1'
#
loop_
_entity.id
_entity.type
_entity.pdbx_description
1 polymer ?
#
loop_
_entity_poly.entity_id
_entity_poly.type
_entity_poly.pdbx_seq_one_letter_code
_entity_poly.pdbx_strand_id
1 'polypeptide(L)'
;MEQLEIKPMEERSLIEEISRLAEDVRALRRELDEALKLLERRFSRSHPIVAKALRTLLEEVKLPKVPEEESIFKLRESLSRYREELRRCLERITRKAEELDKLAMTLNFLERESPSLKLWADAIMKLDRGLYERTQNFFKRLDGLRQLNSYDAVQKEASSLSAELRILTMACKEVLYKRLYEISKMASLALKLYCQAKSVAPLEVRGDMDKIASEVRQILDKINEAKNNAPHIRLDLEAMKSLLSKAIALFKEVLSEGIGDMESEILKALDRCAARSKPVKLHILVAQLCAMTNRAPQEVLDTMLKLSKKNLVDIKIKIS
;
A
#
# COMPACT_ATOMS: atom_id res chain seq x y z
N MET A 1 50.76 -49.60 -46.35
CA MET A 1 50.60 -48.58 -45.28
C MET A 1 49.35 -48.94 -44.52
N GLU A 2 49.60 -49.42 -43.30
CA GLU A 2 48.76 -49.80 -42.16
C GLU A 2 47.23 -49.74 -42.33
N GLN A 3 46.65 -50.93 -42.49
CA GLN A 3 45.33 -51.23 -41.96
C GLN A 3 45.48 -51.36 -40.44
N LEU A 4 44.87 -50.45 -39.69
CA LEU A 4 44.71 -50.58 -38.25
C LEU A 4 43.81 -51.80 -37.99
N GLU A 5 44.40 -52.95 -37.68
CA GLU A 5 43.71 -54.09 -37.09
C GLU A 5 43.23 -53.69 -35.69
N ILE A 6 41.97 -53.29 -35.60
CA ILE A 6 41.27 -53.08 -34.34
C ILE A 6 41.07 -54.47 -33.71
N LYS A 7 41.50 -54.65 -32.46
CA LYS A 7 41.32 -55.92 -31.75
C LYS A 7 39.83 -56.15 -31.45
N PRO A 8 39.29 -57.37 -31.60
CA PRO A 8 37.86 -57.68 -31.37
C PRO A 8 37.37 -57.40 -29.93
N MET A 9 38.28 -57.20 -28.98
CA MET A 9 37.98 -56.80 -27.61
C MET A 9 37.67 -55.29 -27.48
N GLU A 10 38.29 -54.46 -28.31
CA GLU A 10 38.07 -53.00 -28.35
C GLU A 10 36.74 -52.66 -29.02
N GLU A 11 36.34 -53.43 -30.03
CA GLU A 11 35.03 -53.31 -30.68
C GLU A 11 33.87 -53.61 -29.73
N ARG A 12 33.98 -54.65 -28.88
CA ARG A 12 32.96 -54.97 -27.88
C ARG A 12 32.80 -53.86 -26.84
N SER A 13 33.91 -53.29 -26.37
CA SER A 13 33.91 -52.14 -25.45
C SER A 13 33.25 -50.90 -26.07
N LEU A 14 33.55 -50.60 -27.34
CA LEU A 14 32.93 -49.49 -28.09
C LEU A 14 31.42 -49.69 -28.27
N ILE A 15 30.98 -50.92 -28.56
CA ILE A 15 29.55 -51.25 -28.71
C ILE A 15 28.80 -51.09 -27.38
N GLU A 16 29.39 -51.51 -26.25
CA GLU A 16 28.80 -51.31 -24.92
C GLU A 16 28.66 -49.82 -24.56
N GLU A 17 29.69 -49.01 -24.85
CA GLU A 17 29.64 -47.56 -24.62
C GLU A 17 28.59 -46.86 -25.49
N ILE A 18 28.49 -47.23 -26.77
CA ILE A 18 27.45 -46.70 -27.68
C ILE A 18 26.06 -47.10 -27.19
N SER A 19 25.89 -48.32 -26.68
CA SER A 19 24.62 -48.80 -26.12
C SER A 19 24.20 -47.97 -24.90
N ARG A 20 25.12 -47.69 -23.97
CA ARG A 20 24.86 -46.81 -22.82
C ARG A 20 24.52 -45.38 -23.25
N LEU A 21 25.26 -44.83 -24.23
CA LEU A 21 24.96 -43.50 -24.78
C LEU A 21 23.58 -43.46 -25.45
N ALA A 22 23.19 -44.52 -26.17
CA ALA A 22 21.89 -44.63 -26.79
C ALA A 22 20.76 -44.72 -25.75
N GLU A 23 20.96 -45.45 -24.64
CA GLU A 23 20.02 -45.49 -23.51
C GLU A 23 19.86 -44.11 -22.85
N ASP A 24 20.96 -43.43 -22.55
CA ASP A 24 20.96 -42.07 -21.98
C ASP A 24 20.25 -41.07 -22.90
N VAL A 25 20.51 -41.14 -24.21
CA VAL A 25 19.86 -40.29 -25.21
C VAL A 25 18.35 -40.56 -25.27
N ARG A 26 17.92 -41.83 -25.19
CA ARG A 26 16.50 -42.19 -25.14
C ARG A 26 15.84 -41.68 -23.86
N ALA A 27 16.53 -41.79 -22.72
CA ALA A 27 16.03 -41.28 -21.45
C ALA A 27 15.85 -39.76 -21.49
N LEU A 28 16.88 -39.01 -21.92
CA LEU A 28 16.82 -37.55 -22.06
C LEU A 28 15.73 -37.10 -23.02
N ARG A 29 15.51 -37.82 -24.12
CA ARG A 29 14.42 -37.52 -25.05
C ARG A 29 13.04 -37.71 -24.41
N ARG A 30 12.85 -38.78 -23.64
CA ARG A 30 11.60 -39.00 -22.88
C ARG A 30 11.37 -37.91 -21.84
N GLU A 31 12.41 -37.56 -21.08
CA GLU A 31 12.33 -36.47 -20.09
C GLU A 31 11.95 -35.13 -20.74
N LEU A 32 12.53 -34.84 -21.91
CA LEU A 32 12.23 -33.63 -22.66
C LEU A 32 10.77 -33.62 -23.17
N ASP A 33 10.30 -34.73 -23.74
CA ASP A 33 8.92 -34.88 -24.20
C ASP A 33 7.92 -34.76 -23.04
N GLU A 34 8.25 -35.32 -21.87
CA GLU A 34 7.45 -35.20 -20.65
C GLU A 34 7.43 -33.75 -20.13
N ALA A 35 8.58 -33.08 -20.07
CA ALA A 35 8.68 -31.69 -19.65
C ALA A 35 7.83 -30.76 -20.54
N LEU A 36 7.89 -30.96 -21.87
CA LEU A 36 7.06 -30.20 -22.83
C LEU A 36 5.57 -30.45 -22.62
N LYS A 37 5.15 -31.71 -22.45
CA LYS A 37 3.75 -32.06 -22.16
C LYS A 37 3.26 -31.45 -20.84
N LEU A 38 4.10 -31.45 -19.81
CA LEU A 38 3.77 -30.84 -18.52
C LEU A 38 3.60 -29.33 -18.64
N LEU A 39 4.49 -28.66 -19.36
CA LEU A 39 4.41 -27.23 -19.67
C LEU A 39 3.12 -26.88 -20.40
N GLU A 40 2.82 -27.61 -21.47
CA GLU A 40 1.57 -27.43 -22.22
C GLU A 40 0.36 -27.62 -21.33
N ARG A 41 0.28 -28.70 -20.56
CA ARG A 41 -0.85 -28.96 -19.66
C ARG A 41 -1.03 -27.86 -18.62
N ARG A 42 0.07 -27.36 -18.05
CA ARG A 42 0.05 -26.38 -16.96
C ARG A 42 -0.30 -24.97 -17.44
N PHE A 43 0.23 -24.55 -18.58
CA PHE A 43 0.08 -23.16 -19.04
C PHE A 43 -0.94 -22.98 -20.18
N SER A 44 -1.40 -24.04 -20.86
CA SER A 44 -2.42 -23.91 -21.92
C SER A 44 -3.75 -23.33 -21.44
N ARG A 45 -4.12 -23.60 -20.18
CA ARG A 45 -5.34 -23.07 -19.54
C ARG A 45 -5.07 -21.88 -18.61
N SER A 46 -3.83 -21.39 -18.59
CA SER A 46 -3.44 -20.26 -17.75
C SER A 46 -3.84 -18.92 -18.39
N HIS A 47 -3.38 -17.82 -17.80
CA HIS A 47 -3.62 -16.48 -18.31
C HIS A 47 -3.26 -16.37 -19.81
N PRO A 48 -4.08 -15.73 -20.67
CA PRO A 48 -3.87 -15.70 -22.13
C PRO A 48 -2.48 -15.23 -22.57
N ILE A 49 -1.90 -14.30 -21.82
CA ILE A 49 -0.54 -13.78 -22.05
C ILE A 49 0.52 -14.86 -21.81
N VAL A 50 0.36 -15.70 -20.78
CA VAL A 50 1.28 -16.81 -20.48
C VAL A 50 1.15 -17.90 -21.53
N ALA A 51 -0.07 -18.19 -21.98
CA ALA A 51 -0.32 -19.14 -23.07
C ALA A 51 0.26 -18.66 -24.42
N LYS A 52 0.30 -17.35 -24.67
CA LYS A 52 0.99 -16.76 -25.84
C LYS A 52 2.51 -16.91 -25.71
N ALA A 53 3.07 -16.59 -24.55
CA ALA A 53 4.50 -16.76 -24.28
C ALA A 53 4.96 -18.23 -24.39
N LEU A 54 4.14 -19.18 -23.90
CA LEU A 54 4.39 -20.61 -24.06
C LEU A 54 4.48 -21.01 -25.54
N ARG A 55 3.56 -20.53 -26.39
CA ARG A 55 3.58 -20.86 -27.83
C ARG A 55 4.85 -20.37 -28.51
N THR A 56 5.26 -19.13 -28.25
CA THR A 56 6.52 -18.59 -28.76
C THR A 56 7.72 -19.42 -28.30
N LEU A 57 7.72 -19.87 -27.04
CA LEU A 57 8.78 -20.75 -26.52
C LEU A 57 8.82 -22.12 -27.20
N LEU A 58 7.66 -22.73 -27.45
CA LEU A 58 7.59 -24.01 -28.17
C LEU A 58 8.07 -23.88 -29.62
N GLU A 59 7.84 -22.74 -30.27
CA GLU A 59 8.34 -22.46 -31.63
C GLU A 59 9.87 -22.23 -31.66
N GLU A 60 10.44 -21.60 -30.63
CA GLU A 60 11.89 -21.36 -30.51
C GLU A 60 12.70 -22.60 -30.13
N VAL A 61 12.09 -23.53 -29.39
CA VAL A 61 12.72 -24.78 -28.98
C VAL A 61 12.61 -25.80 -30.10
N LYS A 62 13.53 -25.72 -31.07
CA LYS A 62 13.70 -26.77 -32.08
C LYS A 62 14.33 -27.99 -31.42
N LEU A 63 13.58 -29.09 -31.41
CA LEU A 63 14.08 -30.42 -31.04
C LEU A 63 15.33 -30.74 -31.88
N PRO A 64 16.46 -31.14 -31.25
CA PRO A 64 17.63 -31.61 -31.98
C PRO A 64 17.24 -32.78 -32.89
N LYS A 65 17.78 -32.82 -34.12
CA LYS A 65 17.50 -33.91 -35.05
C LYS A 65 18.31 -35.14 -34.68
N VAL A 66 17.70 -36.32 -34.81
CA VAL A 66 18.41 -37.59 -34.60
C VAL A 66 19.55 -37.68 -35.63
N PRO A 67 20.80 -37.96 -35.20
CA PRO A 67 21.91 -38.13 -36.14
C PRO A 67 21.70 -39.38 -37.02
N GLU A 68 21.94 -39.23 -38.32
CA GLU A 68 21.94 -40.31 -39.32
C GLU A 68 23.40 -40.60 -39.72
N GLU A 69 24.03 -41.59 -39.09
CA GLU A 69 25.45 -41.93 -39.32
C GLU A 69 25.64 -43.45 -39.49
N GLU A 70 26.40 -43.85 -40.51
CA GLU A 70 26.59 -45.25 -40.90
C GLU A 70 27.84 -45.92 -40.28
N SER A 71 28.78 -45.16 -39.69
CA SER A 71 30.02 -45.71 -39.11
C SER A 71 30.06 -45.66 -37.57
N ILE A 72 30.54 -46.74 -36.93
CA ILE A 72 30.50 -46.95 -35.47
C ILE A 72 31.23 -45.85 -34.69
N PHE A 73 32.41 -45.42 -35.15
CA PHE A 73 33.20 -44.36 -34.48
C PHE A 73 32.53 -42.99 -34.57
N LYS A 74 31.99 -42.64 -35.74
CA LYS A 74 31.27 -41.36 -35.91
C LYS A 74 29.90 -41.39 -35.22
N LEU A 75 29.29 -42.58 -35.08
CA LEU A 75 28.08 -42.78 -34.30
C LEU A 75 28.30 -42.45 -32.80
N ARG A 76 29.45 -42.82 -32.22
CA ARG A 76 29.80 -42.48 -30.83
C ARG A 76 29.92 -40.96 -30.64
N GLU A 77 30.67 -40.27 -31.51
CA GLU A 77 30.84 -38.82 -31.42
C GLU A 77 29.53 -38.06 -31.67
N SER A 78 28.75 -38.47 -32.68
CA SER A 78 27.46 -37.86 -32.99
C SER A 78 26.42 -38.07 -31.88
N LEU A 79 26.35 -39.27 -31.28
CA LEU A 79 25.49 -39.52 -30.12
C LEU A 79 25.92 -38.70 -28.89
N SER A 80 27.21 -38.52 -28.66
CA SER A 80 27.69 -37.67 -27.56
C SER A 80 27.32 -36.21 -27.78
N ARG A 81 27.49 -35.67 -28.99
CA ARG A 81 27.05 -34.31 -29.34
C ARG A 81 25.54 -34.14 -29.20
N TYR A 82 24.77 -35.10 -29.72
CA TYR A 82 23.31 -35.10 -29.61
C TYR A 82 22.84 -35.16 -28.14
N ARG A 83 23.49 -35.95 -27.29
CA ARG A 83 23.23 -35.99 -25.84
C ARG A 83 23.46 -34.63 -25.18
N GLU A 84 24.55 -33.94 -25.52
CA GLU A 84 24.81 -32.60 -25.01
C GLU A 84 23.78 -31.57 -25.51
N GLU A 85 23.39 -31.63 -26.78
CA GLU A 85 22.34 -30.77 -27.33
C GLU A 85 20.99 -30.99 -26.64
N LEU A 86 20.61 -32.25 -26.39
CA LEU A 86 19.41 -32.59 -25.62
C LEU A 86 19.47 -32.05 -24.19
N ARG A 87 20.61 -32.18 -23.50
CA ARG A 87 20.78 -31.61 -22.15
C ARG A 87 20.65 -30.09 -22.15
N ARG A 88 21.31 -29.40 -23.08
CA ARG A 88 21.20 -27.94 -23.22
C ARG A 88 19.76 -27.51 -23.56
N CYS A 89 19.06 -28.29 -24.37
CA CYS A 89 17.66 -28.07 -24.70
C CYS A 89 16.77 -28.21 -23.46
N LEU A 90 16.95 -29.28 -22.68
CA LEU A 90 16.24 -29.53 -21.44
C LEU A 90 16.48 -28.42 -20.41
N GLU A 91 17.73 -28.01 -20.21
CA GLU A 91 18.07 -26.88 -19.33
C GLU A 91 17.38 -25.57 -19.76
N ARG A 92 17.34 -25.30 -21.08
CA ARG A 92 16.64 -24.12 -21.61
C ARG A 92 15.15 -24.18 -21.34
N ILE A 93 14.51 -25.32 -21.59
CA ILE A 93 13.08 -25.52 -21.33
C ILE A 93 12.78 -25.32 -19.84
N THR A 94 13.57 -25.91 -18.94
CA THR A 94 13.38 -25.78 -17.50
C THR A 94 13.52 -24.34 -17.02
N ARG A 95 14.54 -23.60 -17.48
CA ARG A 95 14.69 -22.17 -17.15
C ARG A 95 13.50 -21.35 -17.64
N LYS A 96 13.02 -21.63 -18.85
CA LYS A 96 11.85 -20.96 -19.43
C LYS A 96 10.55 -21.32 -18.70
N ALA A 97 10.44 -22.54 -18.17
CA ALA A 97 9.33 -22.95 -17.32
C ALA A 97 9.24 -22.10 -16.04
N GLU A 98 10.37 -21.92 -15.35
CA GLU A 98 10.44 -21.08 -14.14
C GLU A 98 10.10 -19.62 -14.42
N GLU A 99 10.56 -19.11 -15.57
CA GLU A 99 10.24 -17.79 -16.08
C GLU A 99 8.72 -17.61 -16.30
N LEU A 100 8.07 -18.55 -16.99
CA LEU A 100 6.62 -18.56 -17.18
C LEU A 100 5.85 -18.66 -15.85
N ASP A 101 6.35 -19.44 -14.90
CA ASP A 101 5.77 -19.54 -13.56
C ASP A 101 5.80 -18.19 -12.83
N LYS A 102 6.93 -17.48 -12.87
CA LYS A 102 7.06 -16.14 -12.27
C LYS A 102 6.11 -15.14 -12.94
N LEU A 103 5.97 -15.19 -14.26
CA LEU A 103 5.03 -14.35 -15.00
C LEU A 103 3.58 -14.64 -14.58
N ALA A 104 3.20 -15.93 -14.53
CA ALA A 104 1.87 -16.35 -14.13
C ALA A 104 1.53 -15.90 -12.70
N MET A 105 2.46 -16.06 -11.76
CA MET A 105 2.29 -15.57 -10.38
C MET A 105 2.08 -14.04 -10.33
N THR A 106 2.86 -13.29 -11.12
CA THR A 106 2.78 -11.83 -11.16
C THR A 106 1.45 -11.36 -11.75
N LEU A 107 0.99 -11.99 -12.83
CA LEU A 107 -0.29 -11.67 -13.46
C LEU A 107 -1.47 -12.02 -12.55
N ASN A 108 -1.44 -13.19 -11.91
CA ASN A 108 -2.49 -13.58 -10.95
C ASN A 108 -2.56 -12.61 -9.76
N PHE A 109 -1.40 -12.14 -9.27
CA PHE A 109 -1.35 -11.11 -8.23
C PHE A 109 -1.99 -9.81 -8.72
N LEU A 110 -1.65 -9.35 -9.92
CA LEU A 110 -2.23 -8.14 -10.52
C LEU A 110 -3.74 -8.28 -10.69
N GLU A 111 -4.25 -9.39 -11.22
CA GLU A 111 -5.69 -9.62 -11.39
C GLU A 111 -6.44 -9.64 -10.05
N ARG A 112 -5.84 -10.22 -9.00
CA ARG A 112 -6.47 -10.30 -7.68
C ARG A 112 -6.53 -8.95 -6.96
N GLU A 113 -5.46 -8.16 -7.02
CA GLU A 113 -5.34 -6.91 -6.24
C GLU A 113 -5.85 -5.67 -6.98
N SER A 114 -5.88 -5.70 -8.32
CA SER A 114 -6.35 -4.58 -9.14
C SER A 114 -7.78 -4.10 -8.81
N PRO A 115 -8.77 -4.98 -8.52
CA PRO A 115 -10.09 -4.56 -8.07
C PRO A 115 -10.07 -3.76 -6.76
N SER A 116 -9.20 -4.15 -5.83
CA SER A 116 -9.02 -3.43 -4.55
C SER A 116 -8.50 -2.02 -4.81
N LEU A 117 -7.47 -1.87 -5.65
CA LEU A 117 -6.94 -0.56 -6.03
C LEU A 117 -8.02 0.33 -6.68
N LYS A 118 -8.91 -0.26 -7.49
CA LYS A 118 -10.03 0.49 -8.09
C LYS A 118 -10.97 1.07 -7.03
N LEU A 119 -11.34 0.27 -6.01
CA LEU A 119 -12.17 0.74 -4.90
C LEU A 119 -11.50 1.87 -4.12
N TRP A 120 -10.19 1.77 -3.88
CA TRP A 120 -9.42 2.83 -3.24
C TRP A 120 -9.37 4.10 -4.10
N ALA A 121 -9.15 3.97 -5.41
CA ALA A 121 -9.10 5.08 -6.35
C ALA A 121 -10.44 5.84 -6.40
N ASP A 122 -11.56 5.12 -6.44
CA ASP A 122 -12.90 5.72 -6.45
C ASP A 122 -13.17 6.49 -5.15
N ALA A 123 -12.72 5.97 -4.00
CA ALA A 123 -12.85 6.64 -2.70
C ALA A 123 -12.02 7.93 -2.61
N ILE A 124 -10.86 8.00 -3.29
CA ILE A 124 -10.00 9.19 -3.29
C ILE A 124 -10.25 10.14 -4.45
N MET A 125 -11.13 9.81 -5.40
CA MET A 125 -11.37 10.61 -6.61
C MET A 125 -11.66 12.09 -6.31
N LYS A 126 -12.44 12.37 -5.25
CA LYS A 126 -12.77 13.72 -4.80
C LYS A 126 -11.70 14.38 -3.92
N LEU A 127 -10.75 13.60 -3.41
CA LEU A 127 -9.70 14.05 -2.49
C LEU A 127 -8.41 14.41 -3.21
N ASP A 128 -7.98 13.56 -4.17
CA ASP A 128 -6.76 13.75 -4.94
C ASP A 128 -6.97 13.27 -6.37
N ARG A 129 -7.19 14.24 -7.27
CA ARG A 129 -7.35 13.99 -8.70
C ARG A 129 -6.07 13.46 -9.35
N GLY A 130 -4.90 13.88 -8.88
CA GLY A 130 -3.62 13.48 -9.46
C GLY A 130 -3.33 11.99 -9.21
N LEU A 131 -3.60 11.51 -8.00
CA LEU A 131 -3.51 10.07 -7.70
C LEU A 131 -4.54 9.25 -8.48
N TYR A 132 -5.78 9.74 -8.61
CA TYR A 132 -6.80 9.08 -9.43
C TYR A 132 -6.37 8.94 -10.90
N GLU A 133 -5.82 10.01 -11.50
CA GLU A 133 -5.32 9.98 -12.89
C GLU A 133 -4.15 9.00 -13.06
N ARG A 134 -3.24 8.92 -12.08
CA ARG A 134 -2.17 7.90 -12.08
C ARG A 134 -2.74 6.48 -12.05
N THR A 135 -3.77 6.23 -11.23
CA THR A 135 -4.43 4.92 -11.18
C THR A 135 -5.15 4.59 -12.49
N GLN A 136 -5.75 5.58 -13.17
CA GLN A 136 -6.33 5.37 -14.51
C GLN A 136 -5.26 5.02 -15.56
N ASN A 137 -4.09 5.68 -15.50
CA ASN A 137 -2.97 5.35 -16.37
C ASN A 137 -2.40 3.95 -16.09
N PHE A 138 -2.37 3.53 -14.83
CA PHE A 138 -2.05 2.16 -14.43
C PHE A 138 -2.98 1.15 -15.10
N PHE A 139 -4.30 1.35 -15.06
CA PHE A 139 -5.26 0.45 -15.70
C PHE A 139 -5.10 0.41 -17.23
N LYS A 140 -4.85 1.56 -17.87
CA LYS A 140 -4.56 1.61 -19.32
C LYS A 140 -3.32 0.78 -19.70
N ARG A 141 -2.26 0.85 -18.89
CA ARG A 141 -1.05 0.06 -19.08
C ARG A 141 -1.29 -1.43 -18.83
N LEU A 142 -2.08 -1.76 -17.81
CA LEU A 142 -2.49 -3.14 -17.51
C LEU A 142 -3.25 -3.76 -18.68
N ASP A 143 -4.22 -3.04 -19.27
CA ASP A 143 -4.95 -3.48 -20.46
C ASP A 143 -4.01 -3.63 -21.68
N GLY A 144 -3.03 -2.74 -21.79
CA GLY A 144 -1.99 -2.75 -22.83
C GLY A 144 -1.07 -3.97 -22.80
N LEU A 145 -0.94 -4.68 -21.67
CA LEU A 145 -0.09 -5.89 -21.56
C LEU A 145 -0.46 -6.95 -22.60
N ARG A 146 -1.74 -7.06 -22.97
CA ARG A 146 -2.23 -8.04 -23.95
C ARG A 146 -1.71 -7.79 -25.36
N GLN A 147 -1.35 -6.54 -25.66
CA GLN A 147 -0.89 -6.12 -26.99
C GLN A 147 0.62 -6.33 -27.20
N LEU A 148 1.37 -6.58 -26.12
CA LEU A 148 2.80 -6.84 -26.21
C LEU A 148 3.08 -8.21 -26.87
N ASN A 149 4.13 -8.24 -27.68
CA ASN A 149 4.50 -9.42 -28.49
C ASN A 149 5.73 -10.16 -27.98
N SER A 150 6.54 -9.55 -27.11
CA SER A 150 7.74 -10.16 -26.54
C SER A 150 7.53 -10.56 -25.09
N TYR A 151 7.97 -11.77 -24.72
CA TYR A 151 7.97 -12.25 -23.33
C TYR A 151 8.73 -11.30 -22.39
N ASP A 152 9.91 -10.83 -22.78
CA ASP A 152 10.73 -9.95 -21.94
C ASP A 152 10.05 -8.60 -21.69
N ALA A 153 9.38 -8.06 -22.71
CA ALA A 153 8.61 -6.81 -22.58
C ALA A 153 7.43 -6.99 -21.64
N VAL A 154 6.68 -8.10 -21.78
CA VAL A 154 5.56 -8.45 -20.89
C VAL A 154 6.03 -8.63 -19.45
N GLN A 155 7.10 -9.39 -19.23
CA GLN A 155 7.60 -9.69 -17.90
C GLN A 155 8.10 -8.43 -17.18
N LYS A 156 8.84 -7.56 -17.87
CA LYS A 156 9.29 -6.26 -17.33
C LYS A 156 8.10 -5.36 -16.98
N GLU A 157 7.14 -5.23 -17.88
CA GLU A 157 5.97 -4.37 -17.66
C GLU A 157 5.07 -4.91 -16.53
N ALA A 158 4.80 -6.21 -16.50
CA ALA A 158 4.03 -6.85 -15.42
C ALA A 158 4.72 -6.68 -14.06
N SER A 159 6.04 -6.81 -14.00
CA SER A 159 6.82 -6.58 -12.79
C SER A 159 6.74 -5.11 -12.34
N SER A 160 6.89 -4.17 -13.27
CA SER A 160 6.75 -2.73 -13.04
C SER A 160 5.36 -2.38 -12.49
N LEU A 161 4.30 -2.88 -13.13
CA LEU A 161 2.92 -2.70 -12.70
C LEU A 161 2.68 -3.31 -11.31
N SER A 162 3.26 -4.48 -11.00
CA SER A 162 3.09 -5.09 -9.68
C SER A 162 3.67 -4.23 -8.55
N ALA A 163 4.82 -3.57 -8.80
CA ALA A 163 5.43 -2.64 -7.86
C ALA A 163 4.61 -1.35 -7.76
N GLU A 164 4.18 -0.80 -8.89
CA GLU A 164 3.35 0.40 -8.95
C GLU A 164 1.99 0.21 -8.26
N LEU A 165 1.36 -0.95 -8.41
CA LEU A 165 0.10 -1.28 -7.72
C LEU A 165 0.24 -1.17 -6.20
N ARG A 166 1.35 -1.67 -5.63
CA ARG A 166 1.61 -1.58 -4.19
C ARG A 166 1.78 -0.13 -3.74
N ILE A 167 2.57 0.64 -4.49
CA ILE A 167 2.83 2.05 -4.20
C ILE A 167 1.54 2.87 -4.28
N LEU A 168 0.76 2.72 -5.35
CA LEU A 168 -0.51 3.41 -5.53
C LEU A 168 -1.51 3.02 -4.44
N THR A 169 -1.60 1.74 -4.09
CA THR A 169 -2.49 1.27 -3.01
C THR A 169 -2.12 1.91 -1.68
N MET A 170 -0.82 1.97 -1.34
CA MET A 170 -0.36 2.62 -0.11
C MET A 170 -0.64 4.12 -0.13
N ALA A 171 -0.35 4.82 -1.23
CA ALA A 171 -0.61 6.25 -1.37
C ALA A 171 -2.11 6.58 -1.21
N CYS A 172 -2.99 5.79 -1.83
CA CYS A 172 -4.44 5.97 -1.69
C CYS A 172 -4.88 5.83 -0.22
N LYS A 173 -4.37 4.80 0.49
CA LYS A 173 -4.64 4.59 1.91
C LYS A 173 -4.16 5.76 2.76
N GLU A 174 -2.94 6.21 2.55
CA GLU A 174 -2.33 7.32 3.30
C GLU A 174 -3.12 8.61 3.16
N VAL A 175 -3.51 8.99 1.94
CA VAL A 175 -4.32 10.19 1.69
C VAL A 175 -5.66 10.11 2.41
N LEU A 176 -6.35 8.97 2.31
CA LEU A 176 -7.64 8.78 2.95
C LEU A 176 -7.54 8.83 4.48
N TYR A 177 -6.59 8.10 5.07
CA TYR A 177 -6.40 8.09 6.52
C TYR A 177 -5.95 9.45 7.06
N LYS A 178 -5.07 10.15 6.34
CA LYS A 178 -4.67 11.51 6.71
C LYS A 178 -5.87 12.45 6.73
N ARG A 179 -6.75 12.38 5.72
CA ARG A 179 -7.95 13.23 5.68
C ARG A 179 -8.95 12.89 6.78
N LEU A 180 -9.20 11.60 7.03
CA LEU A 180 -10.05 11.16 8.15
C LEU A 180 -9.48 11.61 9.50
N TYR A 181 -8.16 11.59 9.67
CA TYR A 181 -7.49 12.09 10.87
C TYR A 181 -7.67 13.60 11.05
N GLU A 182 -7.50 14.40 10.00
CA GLU A 182 -7.72 15.85 10.05
C GLU A 182 -9.15 16.20 10.48
N ILE A 183 -10.15 15.53 9.91
CA ILE A 183 -11.56 15.76 10.24
C ILE A 183 -11.87 15.31 11.67
N SER A 184 -11.35 14.15 12.09
CA SER A 184 -11.46 13.69 13.48
C SER A 184 -10.86 14.68 14.47
N LYS A 185 -9.69 15.26 14.14
CA LYS A 185 -9.04 16.28 14.96
C LYS A 185 -9.90 17.56 15.04
N MET A 186 -10.45 18.03 13.92
CA MET A 186 -11.36 19.19 13.91
C MET A 186 -12.61 18.94 14.76
N ALA A 187 -13.23 17.76 14.65
CA ALA A 187 -14.40 17.42 15.45
C ALA A 187 -14.08 17.35 16.96
N SER A 188 -12.92 16.78 17.33
CA SER A 188 -12.48 16.77 18.72
C SER A 188 -12.23 18.18 19.27
N LEU A 189 -11.70 19.09 18.45
CA LEU A 189 -11.50 20.50 18.82
C LEU A 189 -12.83 21.23 18.96
N ALA A 190 -13.79 20.99 18.04
CA ALA A 190 -15.13 21.53 18.13
C ALA A 190 -15.83 21.11 19.44
N LEU A 191 -15.73 19.83 19.83
CA LEU A 191 -16.30 19.36 21.11
C LEU A 191 -15.63 19.99 22.34
N LYS A 192 -14.31 20.17 22.32
CA LYS A 192 -13.59 20.87 23.40
C LYS A 192 -14.06 22.32 23.54
N LEU A 193 -14.16 23.03 22.42
CA LEU A 193 -14.66 24.41 22.39
C LEU A 193 -16.12 24.48 22.84
N TYR A 194 -16.95 23.52 22.46
CA TYR A 194 -18.33 23.42 22.94
C TYR A 194 -18.40 23.28 24.48
N CYS A 195 -17.59 22.40 25.09
CA CYS A 195 -17.56 22.27 26.55
C CYS A 195 -17.17 23.57 27.25
N GLN A 196 -16.21 24.29 26.68
CA GLN A 196 -15.78 25.61 27.16
C GLN A 196 -16.85 26.68 26.92
N ALA A 197 -17.49 26.70 25.76
CA ALA A 197 -18.50 27.68 25.42
C ALA A 197 -19.78 27.49 26.27
N LYS A 198 -20.18 26.24 26.53
CA LYS A 198 -21.39 25.90 27.30
C LYS A 198 -21.37 26.45 28.72
N SER A 199 -20.20 26.53 29.35
CA SER A 199 -20.06 27.06 30.71
C SER A 199 -20.28 28.58 30.80
N VAL A 200 -20.09 29.29 29.68
CA VAL A 200 -20.17 30.75 29.60
C VAL A 200 -21.41 31.22 28.84
N ALA A 201 -22.02 30.35 28.03
CA ALA A 201 -23.16 30.66 27.18
C ALA A 201 -24.44 30.98 27.98
N PRO A 202 -25.25 31.96 27.51
CA PRO A 202 -26.61 32.22 27.98
C PRO A 202 -27.52 31.00 27.81
N LEU A 203 -28.57 30.91 28.63
CA LEU A 203 -29.48 29.76 28.65
C LEU A 203 -30.22 29.57 27.31
N GLU A 204 -30.50 30.66 26.57
CA GLU A 204 -31.16 30.57 25.26
C GLU A 204 -30.28 29.92 24.19
N VAL A 205 -28.97 30.22 24.17
CA VAL A 205 -28.03 29.76 23.15
C VAL A 205 -27.59 28.30 23.37
N ARG A 206 -27.67 27.81 24.62
CA ARG A 206 -27.28 26.44 24.98
C ARG A 206 -28.07 25.36 24.22
N GLY A 207 -29.34 25.60 23.92
CA GLY A 207 -30.18 24.63 23.20
C GLY A 207 -29.67 24.35 21.79
N ASP A 208 -29.29 25.38 21.05
CA ASP A 208 -28.77 25.23 19.69
C ASP A 208 -27.33 24.73 19.68
N MET A 209 -26.52 25.11 20.67
CA MET A 209 -25.19 24.54 20.86
C MET A 209 -25.23 23.03 21.13
N ASP A 210 -26.19 22.55 21.91
CA ASP A 210 -26.35 21.12 22.22
C ASP A 210 -26.72 20.32 20.96
N LYS A 211 -27.57 20.87 20.09
CA LYS A 211 -27.90 20.26 18.77
C LYS A 211 -26.65 20.15 17.89
N ILE A 212 -25.90 21.24 17.73
CA ILE A 212 -24.66 21.26 16.92
C ILE A 212 -23.62 20.29 17.51
N ALA A 213 -23.48 20.22 18.83
CA ALA A 213 -22.58 19.27 19.47
C ALA A 213 -22.99 17.81 19.23
N SER A 214 -24.30 17.51 19.18
CA SER A 214 -24.79 16.18 18.83
C SER A 214 -24.46 15.81 17.39
N GLU A 215 -24.57 16.74 16.44
CA GLU A 215 -24.17 16.54 15.04
C GLU A 215 -22.66 16.30 14.92
N VAL A 216 -21.84 17.05 15.68
CA VAL A 216 -20.37 16.84 15.71
C VAL A 216 -20.02 15.45 16.25
N ARG A 217 -20.75 14.93 17.25
CA ARG A 217 -20.57 13.55 17.75
C ARG A 217 -20.94 12.52 16.69
N GLN A 218 -22.07 12.69 16.01
CA GLN A 218 -22.45 11.81 14.89
C GLN A 218 -21.42 11.81 13.76
N ILE A 219 -20.78 12.96 13.48
CA ILE A 219 -19.67 13.04 12.52
C ILE A 219 -18.47 12.21 12.99
N LEU A 220 -18.10 12.27 14.28
CA LEU A 220 -17.03 11.44 14.84
C LEU A 220 -17.33 9.94 14.75
N ASP A 221 -18.55 9.54 15.05
CA ASP A 221 -18.98 8.15 14.97
C ASP A 221 -18.90 7.64 13.52
N LYS A 222 -19.42 8.42 12.56
CA LYS A 222 -19.31 8.12 11.12
C LYS A 222 -17.85 8.03 10.65
N ILE A 223 -16.95 8.86 11.17
CA ILE A 223 -15.51 8.79 10.84
C ILE A 223 -14.87 7.53 11.39
N ASN A 224 -15.25 7.10 12.61
CA ASN A 224 -14.74 5.88 13.20
C ASN A 224 -15.25 4.64 12.44
N GLU A 225 -16.53 4.62 12.05
CA GLU A 225 -17.08 3.59 11.17
C GLU A 225 -16.39 3.56 9.82
N ALA A 226 -16.09 4.73 9.23
CA ALA A 226 -15.40 4.83 7.95
C ALA A 226 -13.96 4.30 7.99
N LYS A 227 -13.26 4.47 9.12
CA LYS A 227 -11.92 3.88 9.32
C LYS A 227 -11.97 2.36 9.33
N ASN A 228 -13.02 1.78 9.91
CA ASN A 228 -13.20 0.33 10.01
C ASN A 228 -13.71 -0.29 8.69
N ASN A 229 -14.49 0.46 7.91
CA ASN A 229 -15.12 0.00 6.67
C ASN A 229 -14.38 0.43 5.38
N ALA A 230 -13.18 1.02 5.48
CA ALA A 230 -12.39 1.41 4.31
C ALA A 230 -12.04 0.18 3.45
N PRO A 231 -12.13 0.23 2.10
CA PRO A 231 -12.31 1.42 1.24
C PRO A 231 -13.75 1.83 0.93
N HIS A 232 -14.77 1.16 1.48
CA HIS A 232 -16.19 1.45 1.16
C HIS A 232 -16.74 2.69 1.88
N ILE A 233 -16.09 3.83 1.68
CA ILE A 233 -16.47 5.09 2.31
C ILE A 233 -17.48 5.83 1.42
N ARG A 234 -18.74 5.90 1.87
CA ARG A 234 -19.79 6.74 1.27
C ARG A 234 -20.00 8.01 2.11
N LEU A 235 -18.95 8.76 2.38
CA LEU A 235 -19.02 9.98 3.19
C LEU A 235 -18.50 11.18 2.41
N ASP A 236 -19.24 12.28 2.49
CA ASP A 236 -18.80 13.56 1.95
C ASP A 236 -17.93 14.28 2.98
N LEU A 237 -16.62 14.12 2.81
CA LEU A 237 -15.61 14.66 3.71
C LEU A 237 -15.52 16.19 3.67
N GLU A 238 -15.88 16.82 2.55
CA GLU A 238 -15.89 18.29 2.43
C GLU A 238 -17.13 18.89 3.11
N ALA A 239 -18.30 18.26 2.94
CA ALA A 239 -19.50 18.66 3.67
C ALA A 239 -19.27 18.59 5.19
N MET A 240 -18.69 17.48 5.68
CA MET A 240 -18.34 17.33 7.10
C MET A 240 -17.37 18.41 7.57
N LYS A 241 -16.33 18.70 6.79
CA LYS A 241 -15.37 19.77 7.13
C LYS A 241 -16.05 21.13 7.23
N SER A 242 -16.95 21.46 6.29
CA SER A 242 -17.67 22.74 6.30
C SER A 242 -18.56 22.91 7.55
N LEU A 243 -19.26 21.84 7.96
CA LEU A 243 -20.08 21.83 9.17
C LEU A 243 -19.23 22.01 10.42
N LEU A 244 -18.09 21.30 10.50
CA LEU A 244 -17.14 21.45 11.61
C LEU A 244 -16.55 22.85 11.69
N SER A 245 -16.18 23.47 10.56
CA SER A 245 -15.68 24.85 10.55
C SER A 245 -16.74 25.85 11.03
N LYS A 246 -18.01 25.68 10.63
CA LYS A 246 -19.12 26.51 11.13
C LYS A 246 -19.33 26.32 12.64
N ALA A 247 -19.33 25.08 13.12
CA ALA A 247 -19.46 24.77 14.54
C ALA A 247 -18.32 25.41 15.37
N ILE A 248 -17.07 25.29 14.91
CA ILE A 248 -15.91 25.89 15.58
C ILE A 248 -16.02 27.42 15.63
N ALA A 249 -16.49 28.07 14.56
CA ALA A 249 -16.67 29.52 14.53
C ALA A 249 -17.72 29.97 15.56
N LEU A 250 -18.88 29.33 15.57
CA LEU A 250 -19.96 29.62 16.52
C LEU A 250 -19.50 29.43 17.98
N PHE A 251 -18.82 28.33 18.29
CA PHE A 251 -18.35 28.10 19.66
C PHE A 251 -17.29 29.12 20.10
N LYS A 252 -16.45 29.60 19.17
CA LYS A 252 -15.48 30.68 19.46
C LYS A 252 -16.18 32.02 19.70
N GLU A 253 -17.19 32.34 18.92
CA GLU A 253 -17.98 33.58 19.06
C GLU A 253 -18.67 33.64 20.42
N VAL A 254 -19.36 32.56 20.80
CA VAL A 254 -19.99 32.43 22.12
C VAL A 254 -18.98 32.52 23.27
N LEU A 255 -17.78 31.96 23.08
CA LEU A 255 -16.69 32.11 24.05
C LEU A 255 -16.22 33.55 24.16
N SER A 256 -16.04 34.26 23.05
CA SER A 256 -15.60 35.66 23.09
C SER A 256 -16.65 36.60 23.68
N GLU A 257 -17.94 36.35 23.45
CA GLU A 257 -19.02 37.16 23.99
C GLU A 257 -19.26 36.88 25.49
N GLY A 258 -19.07 35.65 25.92
CA GLY A 258 -19.27 35.26 27.31
C GLY A 258 -18.10 35.59 28.25
N ILE A 259 -16.87 35.68 27.72
CA ILE A 259 -15.66 35.99 28.49
C ILE A 259 -15.50 37.51 28.56
N GLY A 260 -15.64 38.10 29.75
CA GLY A 260 -15.39 39.54 29.93
C GLY A 260 -13.93 39.91 29.65
N ASP A 261 -13.66 41.17 29.27
CA ASP A 261 -12.31 41.64 28.90
C ASP A 261 -11.23 41.27 29.93
N MET A 262 -11.55 41.38 31.21
CA MET A 262 -10.66 41.02 32.32
C MET A 262 -10.34 39.51 32.37
N GLU A 263 -11.31 38.65 32.11
CA GLU A 263 -11.11 37.19 32.06
C GLU A 263 -10.27 36.79 30.84
N SER A 264 -10.41 37.51 29.72
CA SER A 264 -9.63 37.31 28.48
C SER A 264 -8.16 37.71 28.62
N GLU A 265 -7.89 38.85 29.28
CA GLU A 265 -6.51 39.29 29.58
C GLU A 265 -5.77 38.29 30.46
N ILE A 266 -6.44 37.78 31.49
CA ILE A 266 -5.87 36.83 32.44
C ILE A 266 -5.70 35.44 31.80
N LEU A 267 -6.63 34.98 30.95
CA LEU A 267 -6.45 33.77 30.14
C LEU A 267 -5.22 33.85 29.23
N LYS A 268 -5.05 34.96 28.50
CA LYS A 268 -3.88 35.18 27.64
C LYS A 268 -2.57 35.20 28.43
N ALA A 269 -2.58 35.79 29.63
CA ALA A 269 -1.42 35.82 30.51
C ALA A 269 -1.11 34.42 31.07
N LEU A 270 -2.14 33.66 31.46
CA LEU A 270 -2.03 32.27 31.89
C LEU A 270 -1.45 31.36 30.80
N ASP A 271 -1.87 31.50 29.55
CA ASP A 271 -1.33 30.74 28.42
C ASP A 271 0.17 31.00 28.20
N ARG A 272 0.61 32.27 28.33
CA ARG A 272 2.04 32.63 28.24
C ARG A 272 2.87 32.00 29.37
N CYS A 273 2.29 31.92 30.56
CA CYS A 273 2.91 31.26 31.71
C CYS A 273 2.91 29.73 31.54
N ALA A 274 1.83 29.14 31.02
CA ALA A 274 1.68 27.70 30.81
C ALA A 274 2.63 27.16 29.72
N ALA A 275 2.91 27.95 28.68
CA ALA A 275 3.86 27.61 27.63
C ALA A 275 5.30 27.31 28.15
N ARG A 276 5.62 27.74 29.37
CA ARG A 276 6.93 27.49 30.02
C ARG A 276 7.03 26.11 30.69
N SER A 277 5.99 25.28 30.64
CA SER A 277 5.89 23.84 31.03
C SER A 277 6.26 23.42 32.46
N LYS A 278 6.88 24.29 33.27
CA LYS A 278 7.27 23.96 34.65
C LYS A 278 6.12 24.26 35.63
N PRO A 279 5.88 23.39 36.63
CA PRO A 279 4.95 23.70 37.71
C PRO A 279 5.46 24.92 38.50
N VAL A 280 4.61 25.93 38.63
CA VAL A 280 4.94 27.20 39.29
C VAL A 280 4.22 27.27 40.64
N LYS A 281 4.90 27.79 41.68
CA LYS A 281 4.25 28.05 42.98
C LYS A 281 3.16 29.11 42.80
N LEU A 282 2.00 28.92 43.43
CA LEU A 282 0.83 29.78 43.26
C LEU A 282 1.13 31.27 43.46
N HIS A 283 1.88 31.64 44.50
CA HIS A 283 2.24 33.04 44.76
C HIS A 283 3.13 33.66 43.67
N ILE A 284 3.99 32.86 43.03
CA ILE A 284 4.84 33.31 41.91
C ILE A 284 4.00 33.50 40.65
N LEU A 285 3.06 32.58 40.41
CA LEU A 285 2.12 32.69 39.30
C LEU A 285 1.24 33.93 39.43
N VAL A 286 0.67 34.18 40.62
CA VAL A 286 -0.15 35.37 40.89
C VAL A 286 0.68 36.65 40.73
N ALA A 287 1.91 36.70 41.25
CA ALA A 287 2.78 37.86 41.06
C ALA A 287 3.11 38.14 39.58
N GLN A 288 3.35 37.09 38.78
CA GLN A 288 3.59 37.22 37.33
C GLN A 288 2.35 37.69 36.59
N LEU A 289 1.17 37.17 36.95
CA LEU A 289 -0.10 37.60 36.36
C LEU A 289 -0.41 39.05 36.72
N CYS A 290 -0.25 39.46 37.99
CA CYS A 290 -0.41 40.85 38.40
C CYS A 290 0.51 41.81 37.63
N ALA A 291 1.77 41.42 37.41
CA ALA A 291 2.73 42.20 36.64
C ALA A 291 2.36 42.29 35.14
N MET A 292 1.74 41.24 34.58
CA MET A 292 1.33 41.20 33.17
C MET A 292 -0.01 41.90 32.91
N THR A 293 -0.93 41.91 33.87
CA THR A 293 -2.28 42.48 33.71
C THR A 293 -2.48 43.80 34.45
N ASN A 294 -1.49 44.24 35.24
CA ASN A 294 -1.52 45.46 36.06
C ASN A 294 -2.74 45.50 37.01
N ARG A 295 -3.07 44.35 37.62
CA ARG A 295 -4.23 44.15 38.51
C ARG A 295 -3.81 43.75 39.93
N ALA A 296 -4.73 43.94 40.87
CA ALA A 296 -4.49 43.56 42.26
C ALA A 296 -4.45 42.02 42.43
N PRO A 297 -3.66 41.48 43.37
CA PRO A 297 -3.55 40.04 43.60
C PRO A 297 -4.88 39.33 43.91
N GLN A 298 -5.78 40.00 44.62
CA GLN A 298 -7.11 39.47 44.94
C GLN A 298 -8.01 39.39 43.70
N GLU A 299 -7.99 40.41 42.84
CA GLU A 299 -8.76 40.42 41.58
C GLU A 299 -8.30 39.30 40.63
N VAL A 300 -6.99 39.06 40.56
CA VAL A 300 -6.38 37.98 39.76
C VAL A 300 -6.77 36.60 40.29
N LEU A 301 -6.76 36.41 41.61
CA LEU A 301 -7.18 35.14 42.24
C LEU A 301 -8.68 34.87 42.01
N ASP A 302 -9.54 35.88 42.16
CA ASP A 302 -10.98 35.76 41.96
C ASP A 302 -11.32 35.45 40.50
N THR A 303 -10.64 36.08 39.55
CA THR A 303 -10.81 35.78 38.12
C THR A 303 -10.24 34.42 37.74
N MET A 304 -9.10 34.00 38.30
CA MET A 304 -8.61 32.63 38.13
C MET A 304 -9.62 31.58 38.65
N LEU A 305 -10.25 31.84 39.79
CA LEU A 305 -11.32 31.00 40.34
C LEU A 305 -12.56 30.99 39.45
N LYS A 306 -12.98 32.15 38.90
CA LYS A 306 -14.09 32.24 37.93
C LYS A 306 -13.79 31.46 36.65
N LEU A 307 -12.58 31.58 36.11
CA LEU A 307 -12.11 30.86 34.93
C LEU A 307 -12.07 29.33 35.18
N SER A 308 -11.64 28.92 36.36
CA SER A 308 -11.65 27.50 36.77
C SER A 308 -13.07 26.97 36.93
N LYS A 309 -13.97 27.72 37.58
CA LYS A 309 -15.40 27.37 37.68
C LYS A 309 -16.10 27.28 36.32
N LYS A 310 -15.66 28.09 35.34
CA LYS A 310 -16.10 28.03 33.95
C LYS A 310 -15.43 26.90 33.14
N ASN A 311 -14.64 26.01 33.74
CA ASN A 311 -13.90 24.95 33.04
C ASN A 311 -13.00 25.46 31.90
N LEU A 312 -12.58 26.72 31.94
CA LEU A 312 -11.69 27.32 30.96
C LEU A 312 -10.22 27.03 31.30
N VAL A 313 -9.91 26.84 32.58
CA VAL A 313 -8.56 26.53 33.09
C VAL A 313 -8.66 25.41 34.13
N ASP A 314 -7.90 24.34 33.94
CA ASP A 314 -7.77 23.25 34.91
C ASP A 314 -6.56 23.53 35.84
N ILE A 315 -6.82 24.06 37.03
CA ILE A 315 -5.79 24.42 38.01
C ILE A 315 -5.52 23.20 38.91
N LYS A 316 -4.46 22.44 38.62
CA LYS A 316 -4.04 21.32 39.46
C LYS A 316 -3.09 21.79 40.57
N ILE A 317 -3.61 21.87 41.79
CA ILE A 317 -2.82 22.24 42.97
C ILE A 317 -2.20 20.97 43.55
N LYS A 318 -0.86 20.90 43.57
CA LYS A 318 -0.13 19.85 44.29
C LYS A 318 0.24 20.40 45.67
N ILE A 319 -0.39 19.87 46.71
CA ILE A 319 -0.04 20.19 48.10
C ILE A 319 1.09 19.23 48.49
N SER A 320 2.25 19.80 48.78
CA SER A 320 3.44 19.13 49.31
C SER A 320 3.85 19.83 50.59
#